data_AF-A0A961E5A0-F1
#
_entry.id   AF-A0A961E5A0-F1
#
_cell.length_a   1.000
_cell.length_b   1.000
_cell.length_c   1.000
_cell.angle_alpha   90.00
_cell.angle_beta   90.00
_cell.angle_gamma   90.00
#
_symmetry.space_group_name_H-M   'P 1'
#
loop_
_entity.id
_entity.type
_entity.pdbx_description
1 polymer ?
#
loop_
_entity_poly.entity_id
_entity_poly.type
_entity_poly.pdbx_seq_one_letter_code
_entity_poly.pdbx_strand_id
1 'polypeptide(L)'
;LDTWVLGWRPRDLSTANFPQLRGQCLANYTSDPVFREKAGFAEGGNPRDVVGFWASIFGRPLTWDDLVWLRGLTELPLIVKGICHPDDARKAIDHGVDAIYCSNHGGRQANGGLPALDCLPDVAAAAGDVPVLFDSGVRSGADVVKALALGASAVGIGRPYLYGLALGGVAGV
;
A
#
# COMPACT_ATOMS: atom_id res chain seq x y z
N LEU A 1 3.71 -4.31 2.39
CA LEU A 1 4.35 -4.85 3.61
C LEU A 1 3.57 -4.55 4.88
N ASP A 2 2.96 -3.37 5.01
CA ASP A 2 2.39 -2.85 6.27
C ASP A 2 0.89 -3.14 6.49
N THR A 3 0.26 -4.00 5.67
CA THR A 3 -1.21 -4.18 5.66
C THR A 3 -1.69 -5.62 5.45
N TRP A 4 -0.93 -6.61 5.92
CA TRP A 4 -1.39 -8.01 5.91
C TRP A 4 -2.43 -8.29 7.01
N VAL A 5 -2.44 -7.49 8.08
CA VAL A 5 -3.54 -7.39 9.06
C VAL A 5 -3.98 -5.93 9.14
N LEU A 6 -5.27 -5.70 9.32
CA LEU A 6 -5.85 -4.37 9.39
C LEU A 6 -5.57 -3.72 10.74
N GLY A 7 -5.18 -2.45 10.70
CA GLY A 7 -4.98 -1.64 11.90
C GLY A 7 -6.25 -1.43 12.72
N TRP A 8 -6.06 -1.09 13.99
CA TRP A 8 -7.14 -0.67 14.89
C TRP A 8 -7.62 0.73 14.53
N ARG A 9 -8.87 0.86 14.03
CA ARG A 9 -9.42 2.12 13.52
C ARG A 9 -10.74 2.45 14.22
N PRO A 10 -10.73 3.22 15.32
CA PRO A 10 -11.94 3.49 16.13
C PRO A 10 -13.12 4.07 15.34
N ARG A 11 -12.87 4.90 14.33
CA ARG A 11 -13.94 5.46 13.48
C ARG A 11 -14.67 4.37 12.69
N ASP A 12 -13.93 3.44 12.08
CA ASP A 12 -14.51 2.31 11.35
C ASP A 12 -15.22 1.35 12.32
N LEU A 13 -14.60 1.07 13.48
CA LEU A 13 -15.14 0.19 14.51
C LEU A 13 -16.45 0.72 15.11
N SER A 14 -16.55 2.03 15.35
CA SER A 14 -17.75 2.65 15.94
C SER A 14 -19.02 2.49 15.11
N THR A 15 -18.87 2.21 13.81
CA THR A 15 -19.96 2.03 12.86
C THR A 15 -19.96 0.63 12.23
N ALA A 16 -19.09 -0.27 12.72
CA ALA A 16 -18.80 -1.57 12.10
C ALA A 16 -18.56 -1.48 10.58
N ASN A 17 -17.94 -0.39 10.11
CA ASN A 17 -17.78 -0.12 8.69
C ASN A 17 -16.56 -0.81 8.09
N PHE A 18 -16.78 -1.55 7.02
CA PHE A 18 -15.75 -2.27 6.27
C PHE A 18 -16.30 -2.70 4.90
N PRO A 19 -16.17 -1.87 3.85
CA PRO A 19 -16.92 -2.02 2.60
C PRO A 19 -16.61 -3.33 1.83
N GLN A 20 -15.39 -3.85 1.92
CA GLN A 20 -15.00 -5.10 1.26
C GLN A 20 -15.79 -6.30 1.78
N LEU A 21 -16.17 -6.31 3.07
CA LEU A 21 -17.05 -7.33 3.64
C LEU A 21 -18.51 -7.22 3.15
N ARG A 22 -18.81 -6.23 2.30
CA ARG A 22 -20.07 -6.05 1.58
C ARG A 22 -19.88 -6.21 0.06
N GLY A 23 -18.78 -6.82 -0.37
CA GLY A 23 -18.48 -7.08 -1.78
C GLY A 23 -17.96 -5.89 -2.58
N GLN A 24 -17.67 -4.76 -1.93
CA GLN A 24 -17.15 -3.57 -2.61
C GLN A 24 -15.63 -3.66 -2.79
N CYS A 25 -15.11 -3.03 -3.86
CA CYS A 25 -13.67 -2.96 -4.16
C CYS A 25 -12.98 -4.33 -4.36
N LEU A 26 -13.71 -5.36 -4.80
CA LEU A 26 -13.17 -6.70 -5.06
C LEU A 26 -13.02 -7.04 -6.55
N ALA A 27 -13.16 -6.04 -7.44
CA ALA A 27 -13.25 -6.25 -8.89
C ALA A 27 -12.15 -7.15 -9.45
N ASN A 28 -10.87 -6.87 -9.11
CA ASN A 28 -9.72 -7.66 -9.56
C ASN A 28 -9.81 -9.15 -9.17
N TYR A 29 -10.33 -9.47 -7.97
CA TYR A 29 -10.55 -10.85 -7.54
C TYR A 29 -11.71 -11.48 -8.32
N THR A 30 -12.85 -10.79 -8.40
CA THR A 30 -14.05 -11.33 -9.06
C THR A 30 -13.92 -11.46 -10.58
N SER A 31 -12.96 -10.77 -11.19
CA SER A 31 -12.58 -10.92 -12.60
C SER A 31 -11.47 -11.95 -12.84
N ASP A 32 -10.75 -12.39 -11.81
CA ASP A 32 -9.63 -13.32 -11.94
C ASP A 32 -10.12 -14.79 -12.02
N PRO A 33 -9.75 -15.56 -13.06
CA PRO A 33 -10.19 -16.95 -13.20
C PRO A 33 -9.78 -17.86 -12.04
N VAL A 34 -8.57 -17.70 -11.51
CA VAL A 34 -8.03 -18.55 -10.43
C VAL A 34 -8.81 -18.32 -9.14
N PHE A 35 -9.10 -17.06 -8.81
CA PHE A 35 -9.92 -16.71 -7.67
C PHE A 35 -11.35 -17.26 -7.84
N ARG A 36 -11.96 -17.07 -9.01
CA ARG A 36 -13.33 -17.56 -9.28
C ARG A 36 -13.45 -19.07 -9.12
N GLU A 37 -12.49 -19.82 -9.66
CA GLU A 37 -12.42 -21.28 -9.51
C GLU A 37 -12.32 -21.67 -8.03
N LYS A 38 -11.35 -21.09 -7.30
CA LYS A 38 -11.11 -21.41 -5.88
C LYS A 38 -12.26 -20.98 -4.96
N ALA A 39 -12.93 -19.87 -5.28
CA ALA A 39 -14.07 -19.37 -4.53
C ALA A 39 -15.35 -20.16 -4.77
N GLY A 40 -15.36 -21.11 -5.72
CA GLY A 40 -16.59 -21.79 -6.15
C GLY A 40 -17.56 -20.86 -6.88
N PHE A 41 -17.06 -19.77 -7.48
CA PHE A 41 -17.83 -18.76 -8.21
C PHE A 41 -18.12 -19.21 -9.65
N ALA A 42 -18.55 -20.47 -9.82
CA ALA A 42 -19.30 -20.89 -11.00
C ALA A 42 -20.77 -20.46 -10.81
N GLU A 43 -21.50 -20.24 -11.90
CA GLU A 43 -22.80 -19.53 -11.93
C GLU A 43 -23.77 -19.96 -10.80
N GLY A 44 -24.31 -18.97 -10.07
CA GLY A 44 -25.24 -19.18 -8.94
C GLY A 44 -24.62 -19.04 -7.54
N GLY A 45 -23.31 -18.81 -7.43
CA GLY A 45 -22.61 -18.63 -6.15
C GLY A 45 -23.12 -17.46 -5.29
N ASN A 46 -23.23 -17.67 -3.99
CA ASN A 46 -23.67 -16.66 -3.03
C ASN A 46 -22.58 -15.58 -2.82
N PRO A 47 -22.88 -14.28 -3.00
CA PRO A 47 -21.92 -13.20 -2.79
C PRO A 47 -21.26 -13.21 -1.40
N ARG A 48 -21.94 -13.72 -0.36
CA ARG A 48 -21.34 -13.86 0.98
C ARG A 48 -20.18 -14.86 1.00
N ASP A 49 -20.27 -15.95 0.25
CA ASP A 49 -19.24 -16.99 0.24
C ASP A 49 -17.98 -16.49 -0.47
N VAL A 50 -18.16 -15.71 -1.55
CA VAL A 50 -17.08 -15.01 -2.26
C VAL A 50 -16.34 -14.04 -1.34
N VAL A 51 -17.08 -13.23 -0.61
CA VAL A 51 -16.52 -12.27 0.36
C VAL A 51 -15.82 -12.99 1.50
N GLY A 52 -16.40 -14.08 2.01
CA GLY A 52 -15.80 -14.91 3.05
C GLY A 52 -14.48 -15.55 2.59
N PHE A 53 -14.44 -16.07 1.36
CA PHE A 53 -13.22 -16.61 0.77
C PHE A 53 -12.16 -15.53 0.54
N TRP A 54 -12.55 -14.36 0.02
CA TRP A 54 -11.62 -13.23 -0.10
C TRP A 54 -11.00 -12.87 1.28
N ALA A 55 -11.84 -12.77 2.31
CA ALA A 55 -11.39 -12.40 3.65
C ALA A 55 -10.39 -13.42 4.23
N SER A 56 -10.50 -14.70 3.85
CA SER A 56 -9.58 -15.75 4.32
C SER A 56 -8.22 -15.75 3.60
N ILE A 57 -8.12 -15.16 2.41
CA ILE A 57 -6.88 -15.17 1.60
C ILE A 57 -6.19 -13.81 1.45
N PHE A 58 -6.85 -12.70 1.78
CA PHE A 58 -6.34 -11.35 1.55
C PHE A 58 -5.04 -11.07 2.30
N GLY A 59 -5.01 -11.39 3.60
CA GLY A 59 -3.89 -11.10 4.48
C GLY A 59 -2.82 -12.19 4.40
N ARG A 60 -1.79 -11.97 3.57
CA ARG A 60 -0.58 -12.80 3.58
C ARG A 60 0.63 -11.97 4.00
N PRO A 61 1.29 -12.30 5.12
CA PRO A 61 2.57 -11.68 5.44
C PRO A 61 3.59 -12.14 4.41
N LEU A 62 4.21 -11.17 3.73
CA LEU A 62 5.32 -11.44 2.83
C LEU A 62 6.63 -11.36 3.60
N THR A 63 7.58 -12.15 3.15
CA THR A 63 8.95 -12.24 3.64
C THR A 63 9.92 -11.70 2.58
N TRP A 64 11.20 -11.62 2.94
CA TRP A 64 12.24 -11.20 2.00
C TRP A 64 12.47 -12.24 0.90
N ASP A 65 12.32 -13.52 1.20
CA ASP A 65 12.44 -14.61 0.22
C ASP A 65 11.35 -14.54 -0.86
N ASP A 66 10.17 -14.01 -0.52
CA ASP A 66 9.10 -13.79 -1.49
C ASP A 66 9.48 -12.76 -2.57
N LEU A 67 10.43 -11.85 -2.30
CA LEU A 67 10.93 -10.92 -3.33
C LEU A 67 11.68 -11.66 -4.45
N VAL A 68 12.45 -12.70 -4.11
CA VAL A 68 13.17 -13.52 -5.09
C VAL A 68 12.18 -14.25 -5.99
N TRP A 69 11.13 -14.82 -5.39
CA TRP A 69 10.04 -15.44 -6.14
C TRP A 69 9.29 -14.42 -7.01
N LEU A 70 8.90 -13.26 -6.46
CA LEU A 70 8.21 -12.19 -7.21
C LEU A 70 9.04 -11.71 -8.40
N ARG A 71 10.36 -11.54 -8.21
CA ARG A 71 11.29 -11.16 -9.28
C ARG A 71 11.31 -12.19 -10.41
N GLY A 72 11.14 -13.47 -10.10
CA GLY A 72 11.03 -14.56 -11.09
C GLY A 72 9.70 -14.60 -11.85
N LEU A 73 8.67 -13.85 -11.42
CA LEU A 73 7.34 -13.84 -12.06
C LEU A 73 7.11 -12.68 -13.02
N THR A 74 7.95 -11.64 -13.00
CA THR A 74 7.73 -10.43 -13.78
C THR A 74 9.06 -9.76 -14.13
N GLU A 75 9.08 -8.97 -15.20
CA GLU A 75 10.18 -8.06 -15.56
C GLU A 75 9.87 -6.60 -15.17
N LEU A 76 8.68 -6.32 -14.64
CA LEU A 76 8.31 -4.98 -14.20
C LEU A 76 9.16 -4.52 -13.01
N PRO A 77 9.38 -3.20 -12.82
CA PRO A 77 10.06 -2.69 -11.65
C PRO A 77 9.35 -3.08 -10.34
N LEU A 78 10.09 -3.61 -9.39
CA LEU A 78 9.61 -3.96 -8.04
C LEU A 78 9.83 -2.79 -7.09
N ILE A 79 8.73 -2.31 -6.51
CA ILE A 79 8.75 -1.21 -5.53
C ILE A 79 8.22 -1.74 -4.20
N VAL A 80 9.00 -1.56 -3.13
CA VAL A 80 8.61 -1.99 -1.79
C VAL A 80 8.06 -0.82 -0.98
N LYS A 81 6.75 -0.88 -0.69
CA LYS A 81 6.01 0.16 0.05
C LYS A 81 5.81 -0.18 1.53
N GLY A 82 6.04 0.83 2.36
CA GLY A 82 5.87 0.78 3.81
C GLY A 82 7.20 0.84 4.57
N ILE A 83 8.30 1.19 3.90
CA ILE A 83 9.64 1.22 4.51
C ILE A 83 9.78 2.47 5.38
N CYS A 84 10.09 2.28 6.66
CA CYS A 84 10.33 3.38 7.61
C CYS A 84 11.69 3.27 8.32
N HIS A 85 12.46 2.22 8.08
CA HIS A 85 13.75 1.98 8.71
C HIS A 85 14.85 1.86 7.64
N PRO A 86 16.04 2.46 7.84
CA PRO A 86 17.13 2.41 6.86
C PRO A 86 17.63 0.98 6.59
N ASP A 87 17.66 0.11 7.60
CA ASP A 87 18.10 -1.28 7.39
C ASP A 87 17.15 -2.10 6.53
N ASP A 88 15.84 -1.82 6.60
CA ASP A 88 14.87 -2.47 5.70
C ASP A 88 15.02 -1.97 4.27
N ALA A 89 15.43 -0.70 4.07
CA ALA A 89 15.74 -0.17 2.75
C ALA A 89 16.97 -0.89 2.15
N ARG A 90 18.06 -1.01 2.92
CA ARG A 90 19.25 -1.77 2.49
C ARG A 90 18.89 -3.21 2.16
N LYS A 91 18.15 -3.87 3.05
CA LYS A 91 17.75 -5.25 2.85
C LYS A 91 16.88 -5.44 1.62
N ALA A 92 15.95 -4.54 1.35
CA ALA A 92 15.15 -4.60 0.13
C ALA A 92 16.04 -4.47 -1.12
N ILE A 93 17.01 -3.56 -1.12
CA ILE A 93 17.97 -3.36 -2.22
C ILE A 93 18.84 -4.59 -2.44
N ASP A 94 19.33 -5.21 -1.37
CA ASP A 94 20.11 -6.46 -1.44
C ASP A 94 19.29 -7.61 -2.08
N HIS A 95 17.96 -7.54 -2.05
CA HIS A 95 17.04 -8.49 -2.70
C HIS A 95 16.61 -8.05 -4.11
N GLY A 96 17.27 -7.03 -4.68
CA GLY A 96 17.09 -6.64 -6.08
C GLY A 96 15.80 -5.87 -6.38
N VAL A 97 15.28 -5.10 -5.41
CA VAL A 97 14.17 -4.18 -5.66
C VAL A 97 14.65 -2.96 -6.46
N ASP A 98 13.78 -2.42 -7.31
CA ASP A 98 14.12 -1.34 -8.22
C ASP A 98 13.85 0.04 -7.62
N ALA A 99 13.02 0.13 -6.57
CA ALA A 99 12.79 1.36 -5.81
C ALA A 99 12.27 1.09 -4.38
N ILE A 100 12.52 2.05 -3.50
CA ILE A 100 11.98 2.09 -2.14
C ILE A 100 10.80 3.05 -2.08
N TYR A 101 9.75 2.69 -1.33
CA TYR A 101 8.64 3.60 -1.06
C TYR A 101 8.47 3.78 0.45
N CYS A 102 9.01 4.91 0.91
CA CYS A 102 8.93 5.38 2.30
C CYS A 102 7.51 5.83 2.65
N SER A 103 6.88 5.15 3.61
CA SER A 103 5.47 5.33 3.92
C SER A 103 5.11 4.69 5.26
N ASN A 104 4.20 5.31 6.02
CA ASN A 104 3.57 4.69 7.19
C ASN A 104 2.06 4.46 6.98
N HIS A 105 1.64 4.31 5.73
CA HIS A 105 0.25 4.16 5.33
C HIS A 105 -0.65 5.35 5.75
N GLY A 106 -0.07 6.55 5.83
CA GLY A 106 -0.73 7.76 6.31
C GLY A 106 -1.22 7.66 7.76
N GLY A 107 -0.54 6.85 8.59
CA GLY A 107 -0.87 6.58 9.99
C GLY A 107 -2.14 5.75 10.20
N ARG A 108 -2.60 5.02 9.18
CA ARG A 108 -3.89 4.28 9.23
C ARG A 108 -3.76 2.83 9.68
N GLN A 109 -2.54 2.30 9.66
CA GLN A 109 -2.28 0.90 9.95
C GLN A 109 -1.77 0.67 11.36
N ALA A 110 -0.81 1.47 11.80
CA ALA A 110 -0.31 1.46 13.16
C ALA A 110 -0.20 2.89 13.69
N ASN A 111 -0.50 3.08 14.97
CA ASN A 111 -0.34 4.36 15.66
C ASN A 111 0.93 4.35 16.52
N GLY A 112 2.08 4.03 15.92
CA GLY A 112 3.38 4.01 16.59
C GLY A 112 3.95 5.41 16.90
N GLY A 113 3.32 6.47 16.39
CA GLY A 113 3.66 7.86 16.69
C GLY A 113 4.80 8.47 15.85
N LEU A 114 5.53 7.66 15.07
CA LEU A 114 6.63 8.15 14.24
C LEU A 114 6.13 8.80 12.93
N PRO A 115 6.40 10.10 12.68
CA PRO A 115 6.08 10.75 11.41
C PRO A 115 6.89 10.16 10.26
N ALA A 116 6.25 9.83 9.14
CA ALA A 116 6.95 9.22 8.00
C ALA A 116 8.03 10.14 7.40
N LEU A 117 7.83 11.46 7.45
CA LEU A 117 8.82 12.41 6.92
C LEU A 117 10.14 12.37 7.70
N ASP A 118 10.09 12.07 9.00
CA ASP A 118 11.28 11.97 9.85
C ASP A 118 12.12 10.73 9.48
N CYS A 119 11.50 9.70 8.89
CA CYS A 119 12.20 8.52 8.38
C CYS A 119 12.87 8.75 7.02
N LEU A 120 12.38 9.71 6.23
CA LEU A 120 12.76 9.86 4.82
C LEU A 120 14.26 10.10 4.61
N PRO A 121 14.95 10.99 5.37
CA PRO A 121 16.37 11.25 5.15
C PRO A 121 17.25 10.01 5.35
N ASP A 122 17.00 9.23 6.40
CA ASP A 122 17.77 8.02 6.71
C ASP A 122 17.50 6.92 5.69
N VAL A 123 16.23 6.77 5.25
CA VAL A 123 15.87 5.84 4.18
C VAL A 123 16.51 6.23 2.85
N ALA A 124 16.49 7.52 2.49
CA ALA A 124 17.12 8.02 1.27
C ALA A 124 18.65 7.82 1.30
N ALA A 125 19.30 8.13 2.42
CA ALA A 125 20.73 7.90 2.61
C ALA A 125 21.09 6.41 2.51
N ALA A 126 20.25 5.52 3.06
CA ALA A 126 20.44 4.08 2.97
C ALA A 126 20.20 3.53 1.54
N ALA A 127 19.38 4.19 0.73
CA ALA A 127 19.06 3.77 -0.62
C ALA A 127 20.15 4.11 -1.65
N GLY A 128 21.00 5.11 -1.37
CA GLY A 128 22.03 5.56 -2.31
C GLY A 128 21.41 6.05 -3.61
N ASP A 129 21.79 5.42 -4.73
CA ASP A 129 21.28 5.78 -6.07
C ASP A 129 19.91 5.15 -6.40
N VAL A 130 19.40 4.25 -5.56
CA VAL A 130 18.09 3.62 -5.76
C VAL A 130 16.97 4.65 -5.53
N PRO A 131 16.02 4.83 -6.47
CA PRO A 131 14.95 5.81 -6.31
C PRO A 131 14.12 5.60 -5.04
N VAL A 132 13.82 6.69 -4.34
CA VAL A 132 12.98 6.67 -3.12
C VAL A 132 11.71 7.47 -3.34
N LEU A 133 10.56 6.82 -3.29
CA LEU A 133 9.24 7.45 -3.31
C LEU A 133 8.77 7.74 -1.87
N PHE A 134 7.97 8.79 -1.70
CA PHE A 134 7.45 9.19 -0.40
C PHE A 134 5.95 9.53 -0.43
N ASP A 135 5.18 9.14 0.60
CA ASP A 135 3.81 9.61 0.85
C ASP A 135 3.57 9.92 2.35
N SER A 136 2.32 9.89 2.82
CA SER A 136 1.98 9.93 4.26
C SER A 136 2.11 11.30 4.95
N GLY A 137 1.56 12.36 4.34
CA GLY A 137 1.47 13.65 5.03
C GLY A 137 1.21 14.85 4.12
N VAL A 138 1.56 14.71 2.85
CA VAL A 138 1.52 15.75 1.82
C VAL A 138 0.13 16.34 1.62
N ARG A 139 -0.01 17.66 1.75
CA ARG A 139 -1.27 18.41 1.55
C ARG A 139 -1.14 19.60 0.62
N SER A 140 0.07 20.07 0.38
CA SER A 140 0.34 21.24 -0.46
C SER A 140 1.61 21.05 -1.29
N GLY A 141 1.83 21.94 -2.26
CA GLY A 141 3.08 21.97 -3.03
C GLY A 141 4.33 22.21 -2.17
N ALA A 142 4.20 22.94 -1.06
CA ALA A 142 5.32 23.16 -0.14
C ALA A 142 5.77 21.85 0.53
N ASP A 143 4.84 20.94 0.83
CA ASP A 143 5.17 19.63 1.40
C ASP A 143 5.89 18.75 0.37
N VAL A 144 5.45 18.81 -0.89
CA VAL A 144 6.10 18.12 -2.02
C VAL A 144 7.54 18.59 -2.16
N VAL A 145 7.77 19.90 -2.22
CA VAL A 145 9.12 20.47 -2.36
C VAL A 145 10.04 20.05 -1.21
N LYS A 146 9.54 20.04 0.04
CA LYS A 146 10.32 19.58 1.20
C LYS A 146 10.69 18.11 1.10
N ALA A 147 9.75 17.22 0.74
CA ALA A 147 10.05 15.80 0.61
C ALA A 147 11.07 15.54 -0.50
N LEU A 148 10.96 16.22 -1.65
CA LEU A 148 11.95 16.15 -2.73
C LEU A 148 13.33 16.63 -2.24
N ALA A 149 13.38 17.76 -1.53
CA ALA A 149 14.61 18.30 -0.96
C ALA A 149 15.26 17.38 0.08
N LEU A 150 14.48 16.53 0.74
CA LEU A 150 14.95 15.52 1.71
C LEU A 150 15.35 14.18 1.06
N GLY A 151 15.35 14.10 -0.27
CA GLY A 151 15.87 12.95 -1.01
C GLY A 151 14.82 12.05 -1.65
N ALA A 152 13.53 12.40 -1.62
CA ALA A 152 12.54 11.68 -2.42
C ALA A 152 12.74 11.96 -3.93
N SER A 153 12.67 10.92 -4.75
CA SER A 153 12.64 11.01 -6.22
C SER A 153 11.24 11.36 -6.75
N ALA A 154 10.20 10.95 -6.03
CA ALA A 154 8.81 11.30 -6.33
C ALA A 154 7.94 11.30 -5.07
N VAL A 155 6.84 12.03 -5.10
CA VAL A 155 5.94 12.22 -3.96
C VAL A 155 4.51 11.81 -4.32
N GLY A 156 3.96 10.86 -3.58
CA GLY A 156 2.61 10.34 -3.73
C GLY A 156 1.57 11.19 -2.99
N ILE A 157 0.43 11.42 -3.64
CA ILE A 157 -0.72 12.13 -3.06
C ILE A 157 -1.79 11.12 -2.62
N GLY A 158 -2.22 11.23 -1.37
CA GLY A 158 -3.26 10.36 -0.78
C GLY A 158 -4.59 11.09 -0.58
N ARG A 159 -4.86 11.54 0.65
CA ARG A 159 -6.13 12.20 1.02
C ARG A 159 -6.55 13.37 0.08
N PRO A 160 -5.66 14.26 -0.39
CA PRO A 160 -6.09 15.42 -1.19
C PRO A 160 -6.89 15.07 -2.45
N TYR A 161 -6.44 14.08 -3.25
CA TYR A 161 -7.16 13.74 -4.48
C TYR A 161 -8.52 13.10 -4.19
N LEU A 162 -8.67 12.39 -3.06
CA LEU A 162 -9.96 11.83 -2.64
C LEU A 162 -10.97 12.92 -2.28
N TYR A 163 -10.51 14.06 -1.74
CA TYR A 163 -11.39 15.22 -1.52
C TYR A 163 -11.86 15.82 -2.84
N GLY A 164 -10.95 15.95 -3.80
CA GLY A 164 -11.26 16.37 -5.17
C GLY A 164 -12.29 15.46 -5.84
N LEU A 165 -12.05 14.15 -5.78
CA LEU A 165 -12.95 13.13 -6.32
C LEU A 165 -14.37 13.23 -5.73
N ALA A 166 -14.47 13.45 -4.41
CA ALA A 166 -15.76 13.57 -3.73
C ALA A 166 -16.54 14.85 -4.10
N LEU A 167 -15.83 15.94 -4.46
CA LEU A 167 -16.44 17.24 -4.77
C LEU A 167 -16.80 17.40 -6.25
N GLY A 168 -16.01 16.80 -7.16
CA GLY A 168 -16.12 17.08 -8.60
C GLY A 168 -15.88 15.88 -9.51
N GLY A 169 -15.88 14.66 -8.97
CA GLY A 169 -15.56 13.46 -9.75
C GLY A 169 -14.17 13.55 -10.37
N VAL A 170 -14.03 13.09 -11.62
CA VAL A 170 -12.74 13.11 -12.34
C VAL A 170 -12.18 14.53 -12.50
N ALA A 171 -13.03 15.54 -12.71
CA ALA A 171 -12.57 16.92 -12.87
C ALA A 171 -12.09 17.57 -11.56
N GLY A 172 -12.45 16.99 -10.41
CA GLY A 172 -11.99 17.45 -9.11
C GLY A 172 -10.64 16.86 -8.68
N VAL A 173 -10.22 15.74 -9.29
CA VAL A 173 -8.92 15.09 -9.07
C VAL A 173 -7.82 15.86 -9.80
#